data_AF-A0A660MXS9-F1
#
_entry.id   AF-A0A660MXS9-F1
#
_cell.length_a   1.000
_cell.length_b   1.000
_cell.length_c   1.000
_cell.angle_alpha   90.00
_cell.angle_beta   90.00
_cell.angle_gamma   90.00
#
_symmetry.space_group_name_H-M   'P 1'
#
loop_
_entity.id
_entity.type
_entity.pdbx_description
1 polymer ?
#
loop_
_entity_poly.entity_id
_entity_poly.type
_entity_poly.pdbx_seq_one_letter_code
_entity_poly.pdbx_strand_id
1 'polypeptide(L)'
;MSLDERYRAPQSNDSNAALDNSDAPALWNPNAAASWSLLFSPVFGATLHMLNARAMGDEDHARQSKWALIILLVIFLLLPLATLFFNLQNNTFGLILLLGWYFAIGRRQVETVKQQYGSNYPRKSWLKPLALAVLGVAVYLAYAVVVA
;
A
#
# COMPACT_ATOMS: atom_id res chain seq x y z
N MET A 1 21.59 -46.20 -23.39
CA MET A 1 20.96 -44.87 -23.28
C MET A 1 20.09 -44.68 -24.51
N SER A 2 18.78 -44.88 -24.37
CA SER A 2 17.85 -44.78 -25.50
C SER A 2 17.70 -43.34 -25.96
N LEU A 3 17.37 -43.12 -27.23
CA LEU A 3 17.16 -41.77 -27.79
C LEU A 3 16.05 -41.00 -27.05
N ASP A 4 15.11 -41.71 -26.41
CA ASP A 4 13.99 -41.16 -25.65
C ASP A 4 14.41 -40.45 -24.35
N GLU A 5 15.57 -40.78 -23.79
CA GLU A 5 16.08 -40.16 -22.57
C GLU A 5 16.66 -38.76 -22.83
N ARG A 6 17.13 -38.49 -24.06
CA ARG A 6 17.78 -37.21 -24.43
C ARG A 6 16.79 -36.09 -24.75
N TYR A 7 15.52 -36.41 -24.96
CA TYR A 7 14.45 -35.47 -25.33
C TYR A 7 13.37 -35.33 -24.27
N ARG A 8 13.66 -35.68 -23.01
CA ARG A 8 12.75 -35.33 -21.92
C ARG A 8 12.84 -33.82 -21.69
N ALA A 9 11.75 -33.10 -21.98
CA ALA A 9 11.61 -31.73 -21.52
C ALA A 9 11.85 -31.70 -20.01
N PRO A 10 12.60 -30.72 -19.48
CA PRO A 10 12.73 -30.56 -18.03
C PRO A 10 11.30 -30.48 -17.47
N GLN A 11 10.93 -31.47 -16.65
CA GLN A 11 9.68 -31.37 -15.89
C GLN A 11 9.83 -30.12 -15.04
N SER A 12 9.04 -29.09 -15.35
CA SER A 12 8.87 -27.97 -14.45
C SER A 12 8.43 -28.59 -13.13
N ASN A 13 9.25 -28.43 -12.10
CA ASN A 13 8.86 -28.70 -10.72
C ASN A 13 7.82 -27.63 -10.34
N ASP A 14 6.64 -27.72 -10.93
CA ASP A 14 5.45 -26.94 -10.59
C ASP A 14 4.91 -27.35 -9.21
N SER A 15 5.59 -28.28 -8.55
CA SER A 15 5.47 -28.65 -7.13
C SER A 15 5.61 -27.45 -6.18
N ASN A 16 6.21 -26.34 -6.62
CA ASN A 16 6.28 -25.08 -5.87
C ASN A 16 5.22 -24.04 -6.30
N ALA A 17 4.48 -24.27 -7.39
CA ALA A 17 3.48 -23.33 -7.93
C ALA A 17 2.09 -23.47 -7.29
N ALA A 18 1.88 -24.53 -6.51
CA ALA A 18 0.64 -24.82 -5.81
C ALA A 18 0.89 -25.15 -4.33
N LEU A 19 1.63 -24.28 -3.62
CA LEU A 19 1.27 -24.09 -2.22
C LEU A 19 -0.17 -23.59 -2.25
N ASP A 20 -1.06 -24.42 -1.72
CA ASP A 20 -2.50 -24.21 -1.76
C ASP A 20 -2.81 -22.80 -1.24
N ASN A 21 -3.14 -21.88 -2.16
CA ASN A 21 -3.50 -20.49 -1.83
C ASN A 21 -4.89 -20.43 -1.16
N SER A 22 -5.48 -21.57 -0.82
CA SER A 22 -6.70 -21.70 -0.02
C SER A 22 -6.62 -20.95 1.30
N ASP A 23 -5.41 -20.84 1.88
CA ASP A 23 -5.18 -20.23 3.20
C ASP A 23 -4.68 -18.77 3.12
N ALA A 24 -4.40 -18.25 1.92
CA ALA A 24 -3.95 -16.88 1.75
C ALA A 24 -5.10 -15.89 2.00
N PRO A 25 -4.93 -14.89 2.90
CA PRO A 25 -5.99 -13.92 3.15
C PRO A 25 -6.24 -13.06 1.91
N ALA A 26 -7.47 -12.58 1.76
CA ALA A 26 -7.79 -11.63 0.70
C ALA A 26 -7.12 -10.28 0.99
N LEU A 27 -6.33 -9.74 0.04
CA LEU A 27 -5.56 -8.50 0.23
C LEU A 27 -5.76 -7.53 -0.94
N TRP A 28 -5.54 -6.24 -0.69
CA TRP A 28 -5.28 -5.30 -1.78
C TRP A 28 -3.82 -5.41 -2.18
N ASN A 29 -3.53 -5.29 -3.48
CA ASN A 29 -2.14 -5.32 -3.92
C ASN A 29 -1.36 -4.14 -3.31
N PRO A 30 -0.29 -4.39 -2.52
CA PRO A 30 0.40 -3.34 -1.77
C PRO A 30 1.20 -2.39 -2.69
N ASN A 31 1.66 -2.86 -3.85
CA ASN A 31 2.26 -2.00 -4.89
C ASN A 31 1.22 -1.09 -5.52
N ALA A 32 0.05 -1.64 -5.87
CA ALA A 32 -1.04 -0.81 -6.40
C ALA A 32 -1.52 0.22 -5.36
N ALA A 33 -1.57 -0.13 -4.08
CA ALA A 33 -1.87 0.82 -3.00
C ALA A 33 -0.85 1.98 -2.94
N ALA A 34 0.44 1.68 -3.09
CA ALA A 34 1.48 2.70 -3.18
C ALA A 34 1.34 3.56 -4.45
N SER A 35 1.03 2.96 -5.61
CA SER A 35 0.78 3.71 -6.85
C SER A 35 -0.42 4.65 -6.74
N TRP A 36 -1.54 4.19 -6.18
CA TRP A 36 -2.70 5.05 -5.93
C TRP A 36 -2.41 6.17 -4.92
N SER A 37 -1.42 6.00 -4.05
CA SER A 37 -0.99 7.03 -3.10
C SER A 37 -0.27 8.20 -3.77
N LEU A 38 0.27 8.02 -4.98
CA LEU A 38 0.78 9.14 -5.80
C LEU A 38 -0.35 10.08 -6.22
N LEU A 39 -1.52 9.52 -6.55
CA LEU A 39 -2.67 10.29 -7.00
C LEU A 39 -3.44 10.91 -5.84
N PHE A 40 -3.60 10.18 -4.74
CA PHE A 40 -4.37 10.63 -3.59
C PHE A 40 -3.47 11.21 -2.50
N SER A 41 -2.85 10.33 -1.71
CA SER A 41 -1.90 10.69 -0.66
C SER A 41 -1.30 9.43 -0.05
N PRO A 42 -0.16 9.53 0.66
CA PRO A 42 0.35 8.42 1.48
C PRO A 42 -0.61 7.98 2.61
N VAL A 43 -1.57 8.82 3.03
CA VAL A 43 -2.63 8.43 3.99
C VAL A 43 -3.46 7.26 3.44
N PHE A 44 -3.76 7.29 2.14
CA PHE A 44 -4.46 6.20 1.45
C PHE A 44 -3.66 4.90 1.51
N GLY A 45 -2.38 4.95 1.11
CA GLY A 45 -1.47 3.80 1.14
C GLY A 45 -1.30 3.23 2.55
N ALA A 46 -1.05 4.08 3.54
CA ALA A 46 -0.91 3.68 4.94
C ALA A 46 -2.16 3.00 5.48
N THR A 47 -3.36 3.48 5.09
CA THR A 47 -4.63 2.85 5.46
C THR A 47 -4.75 1.44 4.88
N LEU A 48 -4.50 1.27 3.58
CA LEU A 48 -4.57 -0.05 2.96
C LEU A 48 -3.48 -0.99 3.49
N HIS A 49 -2.29 -0.47 3.77
CA HIS A 49 -1.21 -1.26 4.35
C HIS A 49 -1.55 -1.72 5.77
N MET A 50 -2.15 -0.86 6.59
CA MET A 50 -2.66 -1.26 7.90
C MET A 50 -3.73 -2.36 7.79
N LEU A 51 -4.68 -2.23 6.85
CA LEU A 51 -5.76 -3.21 6.68
C LEU A 51 -5.24 -4.56 6.14
N ASN A 52 -4.29 -4.52 5.22
CA ASN A 52 -3.60 -5.72 4.72
C ASN A 52 -2.83 -6.42 5.85
N ALA A 53 -2.07 -5.67 6.66
CA ALA A 53 -1.32 -6.24 7.78
C ALA A 53 -2.23 -6.95 8.78
N ARG A 54 -3.39 -6.34 9.11
CA ARG A 54 -4.41 -7.00 9.95
C ARG A 54 -4.97 -8.27 9.32
N ALA A 55 -5.23 -8.25 8.01
CA ALA A 55 -5.74 -9.43 7.31
C ALA A 55 -4.70 -10.57 7.26
N MET A 56 -3.41 -10.25 7.28
CA MET A 56 -2.31 -11.21 7.38
C MET A 56 -2.06 -11.69 8.83
N GLY A 57 -2.70 -11.10 9.84
CA GLY A 57 -2.40 -11.37 11.25
C GLY A 57 -1.07 -10.79 11.73
N ASP A 58 -0.47 -9.87 10.96
CA ASP A 58 0.80 -9.22 11.27
C ASP A 58 0.55 -7.98 12.14
N GLU A 59 0.41 -8.22 13.45
CA GLU A 59 0.10 -7.18 14.45
C GLU A 59 1.18 -6.08 14.54
N ASP A 60 2.44 -6.44 14.30
CA ASP A 60 3.55 -5.50 14.35
C ASP A 60 3.49 -4.52 13.18
N HIS A 61 3.31 -5.01 11.95
CA HIS A 61 3.13 -4.14 10.78
C HIS A 61 1.82 -3.38 10.82
N ALA A 62 0.75 -3.97 11.37
CA ALA A 62 -0.52 -3.28 11.55
C ALA A 62 -0.37 -2.09 12.50
N ARG A 63 0.38 -2.25 13.60
CA ARG A 63 0.70 -1.18 14.55
C ARG A 63 1.56 -0.10 13.90
N GLN A 64 2.64 -0.47 13.22
CA GLN A 64 3.51 0.50 12.53
C GLN A 64 2.74 1.29 11.48
N SER A 65 1.94 0.61 10.67
CA SER A 65 1.12 1.24 9.64
C SER A 65 0.04 2.15 10.23
N LYS A 66 -0.54 1.79 11.40
CA LYS A 66 -1.46 2.65 12.13
C LYS A 66 -0.78 3.94 12.61
N TRP A 67 0.41 3.85 13.18
CA TRP A 67 1.15 5.04 13.62
C TRP A 67 1.55 5.92 12.43
N ALA A 68 2.03 5.32 11.34
CA ALA A 68 2.31 6.03 10.11
C ALA A 68 1.07 6.76 9.57
N LEU A 69 -0.09 6.09 9.56
CA LEU A 69 -1.36 6.70 9.19
C LEU A 69 -1.71 7.90 10.06
N ILE A 70 -1.59 7.78 11.39
CA ILE A 70 -1.88 8.87 12.33
C ILE A 70 -0.94 10.05 12.07
N ILE A 71 0.37 9.80 11.96
CA ILE A 71 1.37 10.85 11.72
C ILE A 71 1.10 11.56 10.39
N LEU A 72 0.86 10.81 9.32
CA LEU A 72 0.54 11.38 8.01
C LEU A 72 -0.74 12.21 8.05
N LEU A 73 -1.78 11.74 8.73
CA LEU A 73 -3.05 12.46 8.86
C LEU A 73 -2.88 13.76 9.65
N VAL A 74 -2.11 13.75 10.74
CA VAL A 74 -1.77 14.96 11.49
C VAL A 74 -1.00 15.95 10.61
N ILE A 75 0.01 15.49 9.87
CA ILE A 75 0.77 16.35 8.93
C ILE A 75 -0.17 16.94 7.87
N PHE A 76 -1.04 16.13 7.26
CA PHE A 76 -1.98 16.60 6.24
C PHE A 76 -2.96 17.66 6.77
N LEU A 77 -3.43 17.53 8.02
CA LEU A 77 -4.31 18.53 8.64
C LEU A 77 -3.56 19.81 9.01
N LEU A 78 -2.33 19.71 9.49
CA LEU A 78 -1.57 20.87 9.93
C LEU A 78 -0.91 21.64 8.79
N LEU A 79 -0.67 21.01 7.64
CA LEU A 79 0.07 21.63 6.53
C LEU A 79 -0.61 22.91 6.00
N PRO A 80 -1.93 22.95 5.70
CA PRO A 80 -2.59 24.20 5.28
C PRO A 80 -2.47 25.30 6.34
N LEU A 81 -2.62 24.99 7.62
CA LEU A 81 -2.45 25.97 8.70
C LEU A 81 -1.02 26.51 8.74
N ALA A 82 -0.02 25.64 8.64
CA ALA A 82 1.38 26.04 8.62
C ALA A 82 1.70 26.96 7.44
N THR A 83 1.05 26.78 6.28
CA THR A 83 1.24 27.68 5.13
C THR A 83 0.81 29.12 5.43
N LEU A 84 -0.18 29.34 6.29
CA LEU A 84 -0.63 30.69 6.70
C LEU A 84 0.42 31.44 7.52
N PHE A 85 1.11 30.74 8.42
CA PHE A 85 2.07 31.36 9.35
C PHE A 85 3.49 31.41 8.80
N PHE A 86 3.86 30.46 7.92
CA PHE A 86 5.25 30.24 7.51
C PHE A 86 5.48 30.34 5.99
N ASN A 87 4.45 30.67 5.20
CA ASN A 87 4.53 30.85 3.74
C ASN A 87 5.21 29.66 3.01
N LEU A 88 4.75 28.45 3.31
CA LEU A 88 5.33 27.20 2.78
C LEU A 88 4.77 26.87 1.38
N GLN A 89 5.22 27.56 0.33
CA GLN A 89 4.74 27.35 -1.06
C GLN A 89 5.46 26.22 -1.83
N ASN A 90 5.77 25.08 -1.19
CA ASN A 90 6.52 24.01 -1.85
C ASN A 90 5.67 22.76 -2.14
N ASN A 91 5.42 22.51 -3.43
CA ASN A 91 4.61 21.37 -3.90
C ASN A 91 5.31 20.00 -3.76
N THR A 92 6.58 19.97 -3.33
CA THR A 92 7.34 18.72 -3.18
C THR A 92 7.10 18.00 -1.85
N PHE A 93 6.49 18.65 -0.85
CA PHE A 93 6.24 18.02 0.46
C PHE A 93 5.42 16.74 0.36
N GLY A 94 4.40 16.70 -0.49
CA GLY A 94 3.59 15.49 -0.69
C GLY A 94 4.44 14.32 -1.22
N LEU A 95 5.36 14.59 -2.13
CA LEU A 95 6.27 13.57 -2.68
C LEU A 95 7.29 13.10 -1.63
N ILE A 96 7.85 14.02 -0.84
CA ILE A 96 8.78 13.68 0.24
C ILE A 96 8.09 12.79 1.28
N LEU A 97 6.88 13.15 1.69
CA LEU A 97 6.08 12.35 2.64
C LEU A 97 5.75 10.98 2.07
N LEU A 98 5.40 10.90 0.79
CA LEU A 98 5.10 9.64 0.12
C LEU A 98 6.32 8.72 0.08
N LEU A 99 7.47 9.23 -0.38
CA LEU A 99 8.70 8.46 -0.46
C LEU A 99 9.17 8.06 0.94
N GLY A 100 9.14 8.99 1.90
CA GLY A 100 9.51 8.73 3.29
C GLY A 100 8.67 7.60 3.90
N TRP A 101 7.35 7.65 3.75
CA TRP A 101 6.46 6.58 4.19
C TRP A 101 6.74 5.25 3.49
N TYR A 102 6.87 5.27 2.16
CA TYR A 102 7.07 4.06 1.36
C TYR A 102 8.36 3.36 1.75
N PHE A 103 9.48 4.08 1.84
CA PHE A 103 10.77 3.49 2.21
C PHE A 103 10.86 3.10 3.69
N ALA A 104 10.18 3.81 4.59
CA ALA A 104 10.20 3.48 6.00
C ALA A 104 9.43 2.20 6.33
N ILE A 105 8.22 2.03 5.76
CA ILE A 105 7.30 0.96 6.18
C ILE A 105 6.62 0.28 4.98
N GLY A 106 6.19 1.05 3.96
CA GLY A 106 5.38 0.51 2.86
C GLY A 106 6.08 -0.59 2.04
N ARG A 107 7.38 -0.42 1.77
CA ARG A 107 8.20 -1.38 1.02
C ARG A 107 8.26 -2.74 1.69
N ARG A 108 8.35 -2.77 3.03
CA ARG A 108 8.44 -4.01 3.80
C ARG A 108 7.21 -4.88 3.59
N GLN A 109 6.01 -4.29 3.59
CA GLN A 109 4.79 -5.04 3.32
C GLN A 109 4.74 -5.62 1.89
N VAL A 110 5.22 -4.88 0.88
CA VAL A 110 5.30 -5.38 -0.49
C VAL A 110 6.17 -6.64 -0.56
N GLU A 111 7.32 -6.60 0.11
CA GLU A 111 8.27 -7.71 0.17
C GLU A 111 7.66 -8.90 0.91
N THR A 112 7.02 -8.68 2.06
CA THR A 112 6.35 -9.74 2.84
C THR A 112 5.25 -10.43 2.05
N VAL A 113 4.35 -9.69 1.40
CA VAL A 113 3.26 -10.27 0.58
C VAL A 113 3.84 -11.10 -0.57
N LYS A 114 4.89 -10.59 -1.23
CA LYS A 114 5.55 -11.31 -2.33
C LYS A 114 6.23 -12.60 -1.84
N GLN A 115 6.87 -12.57 -0.68
CA GLN A 115 7.57 -13.72 -0.10
C GLN A 115 6.60 -14.79 0.42
N GLN A 116 5.52 -14.40 1.09
CA GLN A 116 4.58 -15.33 1.71
C GLN A 116 3.54 -15.89 0.74
N TYR A 117 3.03 -15.07 -0.18
CA TYR A 117 1.88 -15.43 -1.03
C TYR A 117 2.14 -15.30 -2.54
N GLY A 118 3.31 -14.83 -2.94
CA GLY A 118 3.64 -14.63 -4.35
C GLY A 118 2.68 -13.68 -5.07
N SER A 119 2.27 -14.04 -6.29
CA SER A 119 1.34 -13.26 -7.12
C SER A 119 -0.12 -13.73 -7.06
N ASN A 120 -0.36 -14.92 -6.50
CA ASN A 120 -1.59 -15.71 -6.68
C ASN A 120 -2.46 -15.76 -5.40
N TYR A 121 -2.48 -14.68 -4.62
CA TYR A 121 -3.40 -14.51 -3.50
C TYR A 121 -4.76 -13.92 -3.94
N PRO A 122 -5.85 -14.19 -3.20
CA PRO A 122 -7.15 -13.59 -3.49
C PRO A 122 -7.11 -12.06 -3.33
N ARG A 123 -7.63 -11.33 -4.32
CA ARG A 123 -7.58 -9.86 -4.34
C ARG A 123 -8.89 -9.23 -3.88
N LYS A 124 -8.80 -8.23 -3.01
CA LYS A 124 -9.96 -7.40 -2.63
C LYS A 124 -10.32 -6.40 -3.73
N SER A 125 -11.62 -6.08 -3.81
CA SER A 125 -12.13 -5.07 -4.75
C SER A 125 -11.66 -3.66 -4.40
N TRP A 126 -11.39 -2.85 -5.43
CA TRP A 126 -10.92 -1.47 -5.32
C TRP A 126 -12.05 -0.42 -5.24
N LEU A 127 -13.31 -0.79 -5.50
CA LEU A 127 -14.40 0.17 -5.60
C LEU A 127 -14.56 1.00 -4.32
N LYS A 128 -14.65 0.32 -3.16
CA LYS A 128 -14.81 0.96 -1.85
C LYS A 128 -13.63 1.89 -1.50
N PRO A 129 -12.37 1.44 -1.52
CA PRO A 129 -11.27 2.33 -1.15
C PRO A 129 -11.12 3.51 -2.11
N LEU A 130 -11.31 3.33 -3.43
CA LEU A 130 -11.23 4.44 -4.37
C LEU A 130 -12.37 5.45 -4.18
N ALA A 131 -13.60 5.00 -3.93
CA ALA A 131 -14.72 5.90 -3.63
C ALA A 131 -14.47 6.72 -2.35
N LEU A 132 -13.94 6.08 -1.30
CA LEU A 132 -13.53 6.76 -0.06
C LEU A 132 -12.38 7.75 -0.29
N ALA A 133 -11.42 7.41 -1.16
CA ALA A 133 -10.30 8.30 -1.49
C ALA A 133 -10.79 9.56 -2.20
N VAL A 134 -11.70 9.41 -3.18
CA VAL A 134 -12.30 10.55 -3.89
C VAL A 134 -13.08 11.45 -2.92
N LEU A 135 -13.90 10.85 -2.04
CA LEU A 135 -14.61 11.59 -1.00
C LEU A 135 -13.63 12.32 -0.07
N GLY A 136 -12.56 11.64 0.35
CA GLY A 136 -11.52 12.22 1.21
C GLY A 136 -10.82 13.41 0.58
N VAL A 137 -10.52 13.35 -0.72
CA VAL A 137 -9.98 14.50 -1.47
C VAL A 137 -10.96 15.66 -1.48
N ALA A 138 -12.25 15.41 -1.76
CA ALA A 138 -13.26 16.47 -1.77
C ALA A 138 -13.37 17.16 -0.39
N VAL A 139 -13.37 16.37 0.70
CA VAL A 139 -13.38 16.89 2.08
C VAL A 139 -12.11 17.69 2.38
N TYR A 140 -10.95 17.19 1.99
CA TYR A 140 -9.67 17.89 2.21
C TYR A 140 -9.60 19.21 1.45
N LEU A 141 -10.08 19.25 0.20
CA LEU A 141 -10.13 20.49 -0.59
C LEU A 141 -11.08 21.51 0.04
N ALA A 142 -12.27 21.08 0.48
CA ALA A 142 -13.20 21.96 1.18
C ALA A 142 -12.58 22.51 2.47
N TYR A 143 -11.90 21.66 3.25
CA TYR A 143 -11.15 22.06 4.44
C TYR A 143 -10.05 23.08 4.12
N ALA A 144 -9.24 22.82 3.10
CA ALA A 144 -8.17 23.72 2.70
C ALA A 144 -8.70 25.10 2.27
N VAL A 145 -9.84 25.16 1.57
CA VAL A 145 -10.51 26.42 1.20
C VAL A 145 -11.05 27.17 2.42
N VAL A 146 -11.55 26.47 3.44
CA VAL A 146 -12.06 27.10 4.67
C VAL A 146 -10.94 27.70 5.52
N VAL A 147 -9.74 27.09 5.48
CA VAL A 147 -8.60 27.50 6.30
C VAL A 147 -7.70 28.51 5.58
N ALA A 148 -7.60 28.46 4.25
CA ALA A 148 -6.83 29.41 3.45
C ALA A 148 -7.42 30.83 3.49
#